data_AF-A0A2T4Q031-F1
#
_entry.id   AF-A0A2T4Q031-F1
#
_cell.length_a   1.000
_cell.length_b   1.000
_cell.length_c   1.000
_cell.angle_alpha   90.00
_cell.angle_beta   90.00
_cell.angle_gamma   90.00
#
_symmetry.space_group_name_H-M   'P 1'
#
loop_
_entity.id
_entity.type
_entity.pdbx_description
1 polymer ?
#
loop_
_entity_poly.entity_id
_entity_poly.type
_entity_poly.pdbx_seq_one_letter_code
_entity_poly.pdbx_strand_id
1 'polypeptide(L)'
;MDAKDVKLLNGLSLDDTSQDETLELLIDKYLQIANEYCNQNYTKEYMPSGVEKFIANCIQHGTTGNISSRTMGTVSYSFVTDLPDETYSYLKPFRRLRWSGYHV
;
A
#
# COMPACT_ATOMS: atom_id res chain seq x y z
N MET A 1 1.23 1.09 -11.12
CA MET A 1 0.03 1.14 -10.25
C MET A 1 -0.49 2.57 -10.17
N ASP A 2 -1.74 2.74 -10.57
CA ASP A 2 -2.54 3.97 -10.54
C ASP A 2 -3.67 3.88 -9.49
N ALA A 3 -4.32 5.00 -9.17
CA ALA A 3 -5.51 5.03 -8.31
C ALA A 3 -6.61 4.09 -8.83
N LYS A 4 -6.75 3.95 -10.15
CA LYS A 4 -7.71 3.01 -10.78
C LYS A 4 -7.42 1.56 -10.44
N ASP A 5 -6.15 1.17 -10.39
CA ASP A 5 -5.74 -0.21 -10.06
C ASP A 5 -6.11 -0.54 -8.61
N VAL A 6 -5.89 0.42 -7.69
CA VAL A 6 -6.28 0.28 -6.27
C VAL A 6 -7.80 0.14 -6.15
N LYS A 7 -8.58 0.96 -6.87
CA LYS A 7 -10.04 0.88 -6.86
C LYS A 7 -10.54 -0.48 -7.35
N LEU A 8 -9.96 -0.98 -8.43
CA LEU A 8 -10.28 -2.29 -8.99
C LEU A 8 -10.01 -3.41 -7.98
N LEU A 9 -8.85 -3.39 -7.32
CA LEU A 9 -8.45 -4.40 -6.34
C LEU A 9 -9.31 -4.37 -5.07
N ASN A 10 -9.79 -3.19 -4.68
CA ASN A 10 -10.60 -3.01 -3.47
C ASN A 10 -12.12 -3.06 -3.73
N GLY A 11 -12.54 -3.23 -4.99
CA GLY A 11 -13.96 -3.26 -5.37
C GLY A 11 -14.67 -1.91 -5.19
N LEU A 12 -13.94 -0.81 -5.29
CA LEU A 12 -14.48 0.55 -5.20
C LEU A 12 -15.04 1.00 -6.56
N SER A 13 -15.97 1.95 -6.54
CA SER A 13 -16.51 2.54 -7.77
C SER A 13 -15.40 3.25 -8.55
N LEU A 14 -15.27 2.94 -9.83
CA LEU A 14 -14.27 3.56 -10.73
C LEU A 14 -14.64 5.01 -11.08
N ASP A 15 -15.93 5.35 -11.00
CA ASP A 15 -16.48 6.64 -11.43
C ASP A 15 -16.32 7.74 -10.37
N ASP A 16 -16.00 7.39 -9.12
CA ASP A 16 -15.78 8.36 -8.05
C ASP A 16 -14.34 8.86 -8.07
N THR A 17 -14.12 10.06 -8.61
CA THR A 17 -12.79 10.70 -8.71
C THR A 17 -12.44 11.59 -7.52
N SER A 18 -13.30 11.66 -6.50
CA SER A 18 -13.14 12.63 -5.40
C SER A 18 -11.92 12.39 -4.51
N GLN A 19 -11.36 11.19 -4.55
CA GLN A 19 -10.27 10.73 -3.67
C GLN A 19 -9.05 10.22 -4.45
N ASP A 20 -8.96 10.53 -5.75
CA ASP A 20 -7.89 9.98 -6.60
C ASP A 20 -6.52 10.56 -6.21
N GLU A 21 -6.47 11.86 -5.91
CA GLU A 21 -5.26 12.52 -5.43
C GLU A 21 -4.78 11.94 -4.09
N THR A 22 -5.71 11.59 -3.18
CA THR A 22 -5.35 11.01 -1.88
C THR A 22 -4.85 9.58 -2.02
N LEU A 23 -5.46 8.81 -2.92
CA LEU A 23 -5.00 7.46 -3.28
C LEU A 23 -3.60 7.49 -3.90
N GLU A 24 -3.32 8.41 -4.83
CA GLU A 24 -1.99 8.55 -5.43
C GLU A 24 -0.90 8.83 -4.39
N LEU A 25 -1.15 9.78 -3.48
CA LEU A 25 -0.23 10.09 -2.38
C LEU A 25 -0.02 8.90 -1.43
N LEU A 26 -1.05 8.10 -1.18
CA LEU A 26 -0.94 6.89 -0.36
C LEU A 26 -0.14 5.80 -1.07
N ILE A 27 -0.34 5.61 -2.38
CA ILE A 27 0.45 4.68 -3.19
C ILE A 27 1.93 5.04 -3.09
N ASP A 28 2.28 6.31 -3.21
CA ASP A 28 3.68 6.78 -3.09
C ASP A 28 4.31 6.43 -1.74
N LYS A 29 3.59 6.69 -0.65
CA LYS A 29 4.07 6.36 0.71
C LYS A 29 4.23 4.86 0.91
N TYR A 30 3.24 4.06 0.50
CA TYR A 30 3.32 2.60 0.66
C TYR A 30 4.37 1.95 -0.23
N LEU A 31 4.63 2.53 -1.41
CA LEU A 31 5.72 2.12 -2.28
C LEU A 31 7.08 2.39 -1.62
N GLN A 32 7.25 3.53 -0.96
CA GLN A 32 8.48 3.80 -0.19
C GLN A 32 8.70 2.76 0.91
N ILE A 33 7.66 2.42 1.68
CA ILE A 33 7.75 1.38 2.72
C ILE A 33 8.09 0.02 2.12
N ALA A 34 7.48 -0.35 1.00
CA ALA A 34 7.76 -1.60 0.32
C ALA A 34 9.24 -1.66 -0.16
N ASN A 35 9.77 -0.55 -0.67
CA ASN A 35 11.17 -0.42 -1.07
C ASN A 35 12.12 -0.56 0.12
N GLU A 36 11.83 0.13 1.23
CA GLU A 36 12.60 0.04 2.48
C GLU A 36 12.59 -1.39 3.05
N TYR A 37 11.43 -2.06 3.02
CA TYR A 37 11.30 -3.44 3.50
C TYR A 37 12.05 -4.44 2.61
N CYS A 38 11.90 -4.32 1.29
CA CYS A 38 12.49 -5.24 0.32
C CYS A 38 13.98 -4.97 0.05
N ASN A 39 14.49 -3.79 0.45
CA ASN A 39 15.81 -3.27 0.08
C ASN A 39 16.00 -3.24 -1.45
N GLN A 40 14.97 -2.81 -2.17
CA GLN A 40 14.94 -2.68 -3.62
C GLN A 40 14.33 -1.34 -4.01
N ASN A 41 14.57 -0.91 -5.24
CA ASN A 41 13.98 0.30 -5.80
C ASN A 41 12.93 -0.10 -6.84
N TYR A 42 11.69 -0.29 -6.42
CA TYR A 42 10.55 -0.40 -7.33
C TYR A 42 10.12 0.99 -7.79
N THR A 43 9.69 1.09 -9.03
CA THR A 43 9.04 2.29 -9.60
C THR A 43 7.56 2.01 -9.83
N LYS A 44 6.75 3.06 -9.98
CA LYS A 44 5.30 2.90 -10.25
C LYS A 44 4.99 2.07 -11.49
N GLU A 45 5.89 2.09 -12.46
CA GLU A 45 5.77 1.38 -13.75
C GLU A 45 6.26 -0.07 -13.68
N TYR A 46 7.22 -0.36 -12.79
CA TYR A 46 7.87 -1.67 -12.68
C TYR A 46 7.80 -2.20 -11.24
N MET A 47 6.59 -2.55 -10.79
CA MET A 47 6.39 -3.24 -9.53
C MET A 47 5.83 -4.65 -9.75
N PRO A 48 6.28 -5.65 -8.98
CA PRO A 48 5.70 -6.99 -9.06
C PRO A 48 4.29 -7.00 -8.45
N SER A 49 3.42 -7.88 -8.95
CA SER A 49 2.02 -7.99 -8.49
C SER A 49 1.86 -8.23 -6.97
N GLY A 50 2.88 -8.82 -6.31
CA GLY A 50 2.89 -8.94 -4.85
C GLY A 50 2.99 -7.60 -4.11
N VAL A 51 3.72 -6.64 -4.66
CA VAL A 51 3.82 -5.27 -4.12
C VAL A 51 2.53 -4.51 -4.38
N GLU A 52 1.91 -4.67 -5.55
CA GLU A 52 0.59 -4.08 -5.85
C GLU A 52 -0.47 -4.56 -4.86
N LYS A 53 -0.51 -5.87 -4.60
CA LYS A 53 -1.44 -6.47 -3.64
C LYS A 53 -1.17 -6.00 -2.21
N PHE A 54 0.09 -5.79 -1.84
CA PHE A 54 0.46 -5.19 -0.56
C PHE A 54 -0.11 -3.77 -0.41
N ILE A 55 0.12 -2.91 -1.40
CA ILE A 55 -0.35 -1.52 -1.39
C ILE A 55 -1.88 -1.48 -1.31
N ALA A 56 -2.57 -2.27 -2.14
CA ALA A 56 -4.03 -2.33 -2.14
C ALA A 56 -4.59 -2.76 -0.78
N ASN A 57 -4.00 -3.78 -0.16
CA ASN A 57 -4.41 -4.26 1.17
C ASN A 57 -4.14 -3.21 2.26
N CYS A 58 -3.02 -2.50 2.21
CA CYS A 58 -2.72 -1.40 3.13
C CYS A 58 -3.78 -0.29 3.07
N ILE A 59 -4.18 0.10 1.86
CA ILE A 59 -5.22 1.11 1.64
C ILE A 59 -6.58 0.59 2.11
N GLN A 60 -6.91 -0.67 1.81
CA GLN A 60 -8.13 -1.31 2.31
C GLN A 60 -8.18 -1.32 3.84
N HIS A 61 -7.06 -1.63 4.50
CA HIS A 61 -6.95 -1.61 5.95
C HIS A 61 -7.08 -0.18 6.51
N GLY A 62 -6.52 0.83 5.85
CA GLY A 62 -6.74 2.24 6.23
C GLY A 62 -8.22 2.66 6.17
N THR A 63 -8.96 2.18 5.17
CA THR A 63 -10.41 2.46 5.07
C THR A 63 -11.25 1.69 6.07
N THR A 64 -10.83 0.47 6.42
CA THR A 64 -11.57 -0.44 7.29
C THR A 64 -11.16 -0.31 8.76
N GLY A 65 -10.00 0.22 9.11
CA GLY A 65 -9.63 0.48 10.51
C GLY A 65 -10.51 1.55 11.18
N ASN A 66 -11.15 2.41 10.38
CA ASN A 66 -11.91 3.56 10.85
C ASN A 66 -13.42 3.30 10.99
N ILE A 67 -13.87 2.04 11.05
CA ILE A 67 -15.32 1.70 11.10
C ILE A 67 -16.02 2.28 12.33
N SER A 68 -15.29 2.49 13.45
CA SER A 68 -15.89 3.01 14.69
C SER A 68 -16.30 4.48 14.61
N SER A 69 -15.87 5.22 13.59
CA SER A 69 -16.14 6.66 13.43
C SER A 69 -16.94 7.02 12.17
N ARG A 70 -17.42 6.01 11.40
CA ARG A 70 -18.15 6.22 10.15
C ARG A 70 -19.57 6.76 10.39
N THR A 71 -19.75 8.06 10.22
CA THR A 71 -21.03 8.64 9.77
C THR A 71 -21.10 8.50 8.25
N MET A 72 -22.28 8.14 7.74
CA MET A 72 -22.59 7.62 6.39
C MET A 72 -22.21 8.50 5.17
N GLY A 73 -21.44 9.59 5.34
CA GLY A 73 -21.26 10.64 4.33
C GLY A 73 -19.88 10.74 3.65
N THR A 74 -18.78 10.30 4.28
CA THR A 74 -17.43 10.45 3.70
C THR A 74 -16.48 9.35 4.17
N VAL A 75 -15.88 8.62 3.22
CA VAL A 75 -14.79 7.67 3.51
C VAL A 75 -13.48 8.46 3.57
N SER A 76 -12.96 8.66 4.78
CA SER A 76 -11.62 9.23 4.96
C SER A 76 -10.56 8.16 4.76
N TYR A 77 -9.68 8.37 3.78
CA TYR A 77 -8.47 7.57 3.63
C TYR A 77 -7.38 8.10 4.56
N SER A 78 -6.82 7.25 5.41
CA SER A 78 -5.73 7.60 6.31
C SER A 78 -4.52 6.71 6.06
N PHE A 79 -3.34 7.29 6.27
CA PHE A 79 -2.10 6.54 6.24
C PHE A 79 -1.93 5.77 7.55
N VAL A 80 -1.97 4.45 7.48
CA VAL A 80 -1.80 3.55 8.63
C VAL A 80 -0.38 3.02 8.66
N THR A 81 0.32 3.24 9.79
CA THR A 81 1.65 2.70 10.07
C THR A 81 1.59 1.32 10.70
N ASP A 82 0.54 1.06 11.49
CA ASP A 82 0.34 -0.20 12.21
C ASP A 82 -0.40 -1.20 11.32
N LEU A 83 0.35 -1.77 10.38
CA LEU A 83 -0.14 -2.79 9.46
C LEU A 83 0.08 -4.19 10.04
N PRO A 84 -0.90 -5.10 9.95
CA PRO A 84 -0.73 -6.47 10.44
C PRO A 84 0.37 -7.21 9.66
N ASP A 85 1.14 -8.05 10.35
CA ASP A 85 2.28 -8.79 9.80
C ASP A 85 1.93 -9.64 8.56
N GLU A 86 0.66 -10.04 8.43
CA GLU A 86 0.14 -10.79 7.29
C GLU A 86 0.25 -10.01 5.97
N THR A 87 0.10 -8.68 5.99
CA THR A 87 0.26 -7.85 4.79
C THR A 87 1.69 -7.93 4.24
N TYR A 88 2.68 -7.92 5.13
CA TYR A 88 4.08 -8.07 4.74
C TYR A 88 4.41 -9.45 4.15
N SER A 89 3.53 -10.46 4.32
CA SER A 89 3.71 -11.79 3.72
C SER A 89 3.86 -11.72 2.19
N TYR A 90 3.14 -10.80 1.54
CA TYR A 90 3.23 -10.60 0.08
C TYR A 90 4.58 -10.02 -0.37
N LEU A 91 5.29 -9.33 0.52
CA LEU A 91 6.60 -8.74 0.25
C LEU A 91 7.77 -9.69 0.56
N LYS A 92 7.55 -10.70 1.41
CA LYS A 92 8.60 -11.65 1.83
C LYS A 92 9.41 -12.26 0.68
N PRO A 93 8.80 -12.72 -0.44
CA PRO A 93 9.56 -13.33 -1.55
C PRO A 93 10.55 -12.37 -2.23
N PHE A 94 10.27 -11.07 -2.16
CA PHE A 94 11.04 -10.04 -2.85
C PHE A 94 12.12 -9.40 -1.96
N ARG A 95 12.12 -9.74 -0.68
CA ARG A 95 13.05 -9.17 0.30
C ARG A 95 14.47 -9.65 0.07
N ARG A 96 15.39 -8.71 -0.21
CA ARG A 96 16.83 -9.00 -0.27
C ARG A 96 17.43 -8.95 1.13
N LEU A 97 18.22 -9.96 1.47
CA LEU A 97 19.02 -9.99 2.69
C LEU A 97 20.08 -8.90 2.63
N ARG A 98 20.09 -8.00 3.62
CA ARG A 98 21.22 -7.08 3.84
C ARG A 98 22.27 -7.82 4.65
N TRP A 99 23.35 -8.19 3.98
CA TRP A 99 24.57 -8.64 4.63
C TRP A 99 25.24 -7.39 5.19
N SER A 100 24.92 -7.01 6.42
CA SER A 100 25.73 -6.02 7.14
C SER A 100 27.06 -6.71 7.44
N GLY A 101 28.04 -6.50 6.57
CA GLY A 101 29.36 -7.09 6.69
C GLY A 101 29.96 -6.77 8.05
N TYR A 102 30.43 -7.80 8.74
CA TYR A 102 31.48 -7.65 9.74
C TYR A 102 32.66 -6.97 9.04
N HIS A 103 32.87 -5.69 9.34
CA HIS A 103 34.16 -5.07 9.08
C HIS A 103 35.16 -5.74 10.03
N VAL A 104 36.11 -6.47 9.44
CA VAL A 104 37.31 -7.00 10.13
C VAL A 104 38.20 -5.84 10.56
#